data_AF-A0A2E1KSS5-F1
#
_entry.id   AF-A0A2E1KSS5-F1
#
_cell.length_a   1.000
_cell.length_b   1.000
_cell.length_c   1.000
_cell.angle_alpha   90.00
_cell.angle_beta   90.00
_cell.angle_gamma   90.00
#
_symmetry.space_group_name_H-M   'P 1'
#
loop_
_entity.id
_entity.type
_entity.pdbx_description
1 polymer ?
#
loop_
_entity_poly.entity_id
_entity_poly.type
_entity_poly.pdbx_seq_one_letter_code
_entity_poly.pdbx_strand_id
1 'polypeptide(L)'
;MHLKLSIAGLVALAAALFASHSHLTAQRRSFRRPSGLYVRSSGLGNQALMSRIARLERRVADLERLLDREVIPAPPLTPDLPDALRRLTAAKNRLAFSERSFRKGFISEAEFESSQFEFQRAQKRVAMARAADRPDELERLSHEIEVLEAEEDLGLARRRLKYAKHIESQGFPDQAAVQIHQQLVEEAEARLKALGAPLAPVTPEPDPVPAPPDPDPTSAPPEPDPAPERSPPCDR
;
A
#
# COMPACT_ATOMS: atom_id res chain seq x y z
N MET A 1 9.21 17.98 26.03
CA MET A 1 7.94 17.49 25.45
C MET A 1 8.04 16.08 24.82
N HIS A 2 9.23 15.50 24.65
CA HIS A 2 9.41 14.17 24.04
C HIS A 2 9.03 12.96 24.92
N LEU A 3 8.93 13.14 26.25
CA LEU A 3 8.64 12.06 27.20
C LEU A 3 7.17 11.61 27.21
N LYS A 4 6.26 12.41 26.63
CA LYS A 4 4.83 12.05 26.54
C LYS A 4 4.50 11.27 25.25
N LEU A 5 5.29 11.47 24.19
CA LEU A 5 5.14 10.74 22.91
C LEU A 5 5.60 9.29 23.02
N SER A 6 6.66 9.01 23.80
CA SER A 6 7.16 7.65 24.02
C SER A 6 6.18 6.76 24.79
N ILE A 7 5.47 7.33 25.78
CA ILE A 7 4.46 6.59 26.56
C ILE A 7 3.22 6.29 25.70
N ALA A 8 2.79 7.23 24.85
CA ALA A 8 1.68 7.00 23.92
C ALA A 8 2.01 5.89 22.90
N GLY A 9 3.24 5.86 22.38
CA GLY A 9 3.72 4.80 21.50
C GLY A 9 3.81 3.44 22.18
N LEU A 10 4.29 3.39 23.43
CA LEU A 10 4.33 2.16 24.23
C LEU A 10 2.92 1.63 24.58
N VAL A 11 1.98 2.52 24.88
CA VAL A 11 0.58 2.17 25.15
C VAL A 11 -0.12 1.69 23.87
N ALA A 12 0.15 2.31 22.71
CA ALA A 12 -0.38 1.86 21.42
C ALA A 12 0.17 0.49 21.02
N LEU A 13 1.46 0.23 21.27
CA LEU A 13 2.08 -1.07 21.01
C LEU A 13 1.54 -2.15 21.95
N ALA A 14 1.35 -1.84 23.24
CA ALA A 14 0.73 -2.73 24.20
C ALA A 14 -0.73 -3.03 23.83
N ALA A 15 -1.49 -2.02 23.40
CA ALA A 15 -2.88 -2.18 22.95
C ALA A 15 -2.97 -3.05 21.68
N ALA A 16 -2.04 -2.90 20.72
CA ALA A 16 -1.96 -3.76 19.54
C ALA A 16 -1.62 -5.22 19.90
N LEU A 17 -0.78 -5.44 20.92
CA LEU A 17 -0.46 -6.78 21.43
C LEU A 17 -1.63 -7.43 22.17
N PHE A 18 -2.44 -6.66 22.91
CA PHE A 18 -3.66 -7.17 23.55
C PHE A 18 -4.81 -7.38 22.55
N ALA A 19 -4.96 -6.52 21.54
CA ALA A 19 -5.95 -6.68 20.47
C ALA A 19 -5.63 -7.87 19.54
N SER A 20 -4.36 -8.23 19.36
CA SER A 20 -3.98 -9.45 18.63
C SER A 20 -4.23 -10.75 19.43
N HIS A 21 -4.31 -10.68 20.76
CA HIS A 21 -4.65 -11.83 21.60
C HIS A 21 -6.14 -12.22 21.52
N SER A 22 -7.06 -11.25 21.39
CA SER A 22 -8.49 -11.54 21.24
C SER A 22 -8.83 -12.20 19.90
N HIS A 23 -8.12 -11.84 18.82
CA HIS A 23 -8.24 -12.51 17.51
C HIS A 23 -7.78 -13.98 17.52
N LEU A 24 -6.78 -14.32 18.33
CA LEU A 24 -6.34 -15.72 18.50
C LEU A 24 -7.33 -16.57 19.31
N THR A 25 -8.14 -15.96 20.18
CA THR A 25 -9.19 -16.68 20.94
C THR A 25 -10.50 -16.86 20.17
N ALA A 26 -10.83 -15.94 19.26
CA ALA A 26 -12.06 -16.02 18.46
C ALA A 26 -12.00 -17.12 17.38
N GLN A 27 -10.81 -17.41 16.83
CA GLN A 27 -10.62 -18.49 15.85
C GLN A 27 -10.75 -19.91 16.44
N ARG A 28 -10.82 -20.07 17.78
CA ARG A 28 -10.91 -21.39 18.44
C ARG A 28 -12.32 -21.99 18.50
N ARG A 29 -13.38 -21.29 18.09
CA ARG A 29 -14.76 -21.78 18.23
C ARG A 29 -15.45 -22.24 16.94
N SER A 30 -14.83 -22.05 15.76
CA SER A 30 -15.50 -22.29 14.47
C SER A 30 -14.83 -23.29 13.54
N PHE A 31 -14.13 -24.32 14.04
CA PHE A 31 -13.73 -25.46 13.20
C PHE A 31 -13.85 -26.79 13.95
N ARG A 32 -15.07 -27.36 13.97
CA ARG A 32 -15.30 -28.78 14.25
C ARG A 32 -15.02 -29.61 13.00
N ARG A 33 -13.75 -29.96 12.73
CA ARG A 33 -13.32 -31.23 12.07
C ARG A 33 -11.85 -31.50 12.43
N PRO A 34 -11.49 -32.72 12.88
CA PRO A 34 -10.15 -33.03 13.32
C PRO A 34 -9.29 -33.47 12.12
N SER A 35 -8.50 -32.58 11.54
CA SER A 35 -7.33 -32.99 10.77
C SER A 35 -6.16 -33.14 11.74
N GLY A 36 -5.61 -34.36 11.81
CA GLY A 36 -4.62 -34.79 12.80
C GLY A 36 -3.25 -34.13 12.68
N LEU A 37 -3.15 -32.85 13.02
CA LEU A 37 -1.88 -32.10 13.07
C LEU A 37 -1.67 -31.30 14.35
N TYR A 38 -2.32 -31.70 15.46
CA TYR A 38 -2.04 -31.15 16.78
C TYR A 38 -1.65 -32.24 17.76
N VAL A 39 -0.45 -32.78 17.59
CA VAL A 39 0.26 -33.49 18.65
C VAL A 39 1.65 -32.89 18.82
N ARG A 40 1.86 -32.33 20.02
CA ARG A 40 3.12 -31.91 20.69
C ARG A 40 3.70 -30.52 20.39
N SER A 41 3.49 -29.61 21.35
CA SER A 41 4.59 -28.83 21.97
C SER A 41 4.09 -27.95 23.13
N SER A 42 3.45 -28.53 24.16
CA SER A 42 3.07 -27.79 25.38
C SER A 42 4.14 -27.82 26.49
N GLY A 43 5.35 -28.33 26.23
CA GLY A 43 6.40 -28.49 27.26
C GLY A 43 7.63 -27.58 27.15
N LEU A 44 7.84 -26.88 26.02
CA LEU A 44 9.05 -26.07 25.75
C LEU A 44 8.73 -24.60 25.39
N GLY A 45 7.46 -24.20 25.50
CA GLY A 45 6.94 -22.93 24.99
C GLY A 45 7.53 -21.69 25.66
N ASN A 46 7.76 -21.69 26.97
CA ASN A 46 8.17 -20.48 27.68
C ASN A 46 9.62 -20.07 27.40
N GLN A 47 10.58 -20.99 27.34
CA GLN A 47 11.98 -20.63 27.04
C GLN A 47 12.15 -20.15 25.60
N ALA A 48 11.47 -20.79 24.64
CA ALA A 48 11.48 -20.37 23.24
C ALA A 48 10.81 -18.99 23.07
N LEU A 49 9.68 -18.74 23.74
CA LEU A 49 9.01 -17.44 23.73
C LEU A 49 9.85 -16.35 24.39
N MET A 50 10.43 -16.59 25.56
CA MET A 50 11.28 -15.61 26.26
C MET A 50 12.55 -15.27 25.46
N SER A 51 13.15 -16.25 24.76
CA SER A 51 14.29 -15.99 23.88
C SER A 51 13.91 -15.15 22.65
N ARG A 52 12.69 -15.32 22.13
CA ARG A 52 12.17 -14.54 21.02
C ARG A 52 11.82 -13.11 21.46
N ILE A 53 11.25 -12.95 22.64
CA ILE A 53 10.98 -11.64 23.25
C ILE A 53 12.30 -10.90 23.47
N ALA A 54 13.30 -11.52 24.11
CA ALA A 54 14.61 -10.89 24.32
C ALA A 54 15.32 -10.51 23.00
N ARG A 55 15.13 -11.29 21.93
CA ARG A 55 15.67 -10.95 20.60
C ARG A 55 14.93 -9.77 19.98
N LEU A 56 13.61 -9.68 20.16
CA LEU A 56 12.81 -8.55 19.68
C LEU A 56 13.17 -7.27 20.45
N GLU A 57 13.31 -7.33 21.78
CA GLU A 57 13.73 -6.21 22.62
C GLU A 57 15.09 -5.66 22.20
N ARG A 58 16.07 -6.53 21.91
CA ARG A 58 17.37 -6.07 21.37
C ARG A 58 17.24 -5.39 20.02
N ARG A 59 16.43 -5.94 19.11
CA ARG A 59 16.21 -5.29 17.79
C ARG A 59 15.51 -3.94 17.93
N VAL A 60 14.58 -3.80 18.87
CA VAL A 60 13.93 -2.52 19.17
C VAL A 60 14.96 -1.54 19.72
N ALA A 61 15.77 -1.94 20.71
CA ALA A 61 16.83 -1.10 21.26
C ALA A 61 17.90 -0.71 20.21
N ASP A 62 18.24 -1.62 19.30
CA ASP A 62 19.17 -1.33 18.21
C ASP A 62 18.56 -0.35 17.19
N LEU A 63 17.25 -0.47 16.91
CA LEU A 63 16.53 0.49 16.06
C LEU A 63 16.41 1.86 16.74
N GLU A 64 16.11 1.91 18.03
CA GLU A 64 16.10 3.14 18.83
C GLU A 64 17.47 3.83 18.78
N ARG A 65 18.57 3.08 18.94
CA ARG A 65 19.93 3.62 18.79
C ARG A 65 20.24 4.12 17.39
N LEU A 66 19.68 3.50 16.35
CA LEU A 66 19.84 3.95 14.97
C LEU A 66 19.02 5.22 14.70
N LEU A 67 17.87 5.39 15.36
CA LEU A 67 17.05 6.59 15.30
C LEU A 67 17.63 7.76 16.12
N ASP A 68 18.31 7.48 17.23
CA ASP A 68 19.00 8.47 18.08
C ASP A 68 20.33 8.97 17.48
N ARG A 69 20.86 8.28 16.46
CA ARG A 69 22.07 8.70 15.75
C ARG A 69 21.72 9.93 14.93
N GLU A 70 22.46 11.03 15.12
CA GLU A 70 22.31 12.26 14.33
C GLU A 70 22.19 11.90 12.85
N VAL A 71 21.03 12.21 12.26
CA VAL A 71 20.72 11.97 10.86
C VAL A 71 21.60 12.93 10.06
N ILE A 72 22.81 12.49 9.73
CA ILE A 72 23.57 13.12 8.65
C ILE A 72 22.69 12.93 7.42
N PRO A 73 22.17 14.00 6.79
CA PRO A 73 21.35 13.85 5.60
C PRO A 73 22.20 13.12 4.57
N ALA A 74 21.76 11.92 4.20
CA ALA A 74 22.41 11.20 3.12
C ALA A 74 22.33 12.10 1.88
N PRO A 75 23.43 12.26 1.12
CA PRO A 75 23.36 13.01 -0.13
C PRO A 75 22.25 12.40 -0.99
N PRO A 76 21.48 13.24 -1.73
CA PRO A 76 20.42 12.75 -2.59
C PRO A 76 21.01 11.70 -3.53
N LEU A 77 20.52 10.47 -3.45
CA LEU A 77 20.96 9.37 -4.30
C LEU A 77 20.60 9.73 -5.75
N THR A 78 21.59 10.19 -6.51
CA THR A 78 21.43 10.46 -7.94
C THR A 78 21.24 9.14 -8.68
N PRO A 79 20.08 8.92 -9.32
CA PRO A 79 19.86 7.71 -10.09
C PRO A 79 20.75 7.69 -11.33
N ASP A 80 21.21 6.50 -11.73
CA ASP A 80 21.95 6.33 -12.98
C ASP A 80 21.06 6.67 -14.19
N LEU A 81 21.60 7.40 -15.17
CA LEU A 81 20.83 7.96 -16.28
C LEU A 81 20.23 6.87 -17.19
N PRO A 82 20.97 5.83 -17.64
CA PRO A 82 20.42 4.70 -18.38
C PRO A 82 19.25 4.02 -17.65
N ASP A 83 19.38 3.79 -16.34
CA ASP A 83 18.33 3.15 -15.55
C ASP A 83 17.11 4.06 -15.36
N ALA A 84 17.32 5.37 -15.16
CA ALA A 84 16.25 6.34 -15.12
C ALA A 84 15.46 6.38 -16.44
N LEU A 85 16.14 6.34 -17.59
CA LEU A 85 15.51 6.30 -18.92
C LEU A 85 14.73 4.99 -19.16
N ARG A 86 15.26 3.85 -18.71
CA ARG A 86 14.55 2.56 -18.77
C ARG A 86 13.26 2.63 -17.94
N ARG A 87 13.33 3.16 -16.71
CA ARG A 87 12.15 3.34 -15.85
C ARG A 87 11.14 4.30 -16.45
N LEU A 88 11.57 5.41 -17.06
CA LEU A 88 10.68 6.33 -17.77
C LEU A 88 9.95 5.65 -18.93
N THR A 89 10.66 4.84 -19.70
CA THR A 89 10.06 4.07 -20.80
C THR A 89 9.04 3.07 -20.29
N ALA A 90 9.37 2.33 -19.22
CA ALA A 90 8.45 1.40 -18.59
C ALA A 90 7.20 2.10 -18.03
N ALA A 91 7.37 3.22 -17.32
CA ALA A 91 6.28 4.01 -16.77
C ALA A 91 5.38 4.59 -17.88
N LYS A 92 5.97 5.07 -18.99
CA LYS A 92 5.22 5.55 -20.16
C LYS A 92 4.36 4.44 -20.76
N ASN A 93 4.92 3.25 -20.93
CA ASN A 93 4.21 2.11 -21.49
C ASN A 93 3.08 1.64 -20.54
N ARG A 94 3.35 1.64 -19.23
CA ARG A 94 2.35 1.33 -18.20
C ARG A 94 1.22 2.35 -18.21
N LEU A 95 1.51 3.64 -18.28
CA LEU A 95 0.49 4.69 -18.36
C LEU A 95 -0.38 4.53 -19.61
N ALA A 96 0.21 4.29 -20.78
CA ALA A 96 -0.54 4.06 -22.02
C ALA A 96 -1.39 2.78 -21.97
N PHE A 97 -0.94 1.75 -21.25
CA PHE A 97 -1.74 0.56 -20.98
C PHE A 97 -2.90 0.88 -20.02
N SER A 98 -2.61 1.49 -18.88
CA SER A 98 -3.60 1.89 -17.88
C SER A 98 -4.67 2.81 -18.47
N GLU A 99 -4.31 3.77 -19.31
CA GLU A 99 -5.26 4.65 -20.00
C GLU A 99 -6.26 3.87 -20.85
N ARG A 100 -5.77 2.90 -21.65
CA ARG A 100 -6.64 2.05 -22.47
C ARG A 100 -7.51 1.14 -21.61
N SER A 101 -6.96 0.59 -20.53
CA SER A 101 -7.69 -0.28 -19.59
C SER A 101 -8.75 0.49 -18.81
N PHE A 102 -8.46 1.73 -18.40
CA PHE A 102 -9.39 2.61 -17.70
C PHE A 102 -10.56 3.01 -18.58
N ARG A 103 -10.29 3.41 -19.84
CA ARG A 103 -11.35 3.70 -20.82
C ARG A 103 -12.27 2.52 -21.10
N LYS A 104 -11.78 1.28 -20.91
CA LYS A 104 -12.56 0.04 -21.06
C LYS A 104 -13.21 -0.43 -19.76
N GLY A 105 -13.00 0.27 -18.64
CA GLY A 105 -13.52 -0.12 -17.32
C GLY A 105 -12.82 -1.33 -16.68
N PHE A 106 -11.65 -1.75 -17.17
CA PHE A 106 -10.92 -2.90 -16.64
C PHE A 106 -10.10 -2.59 -15.38
N ILE A 107 -9.77 -1.33 -15.16
CA ILE A 107 -9.07 -0.87 -13.97
C ILE A 107 -9.82 0.27 -13.34
N SER A 108 -9.65 0.44 -12.04
CA SER A 108 -10.20 1.56 -11.29
C SER A 108 -9.50 2.88 -11.63
N GLU A 109 -10.18 3.99 -11.36
CA GLU A 109 -9.58 5.34 -11.43
C GLU A 109 -8.31 5.44 -10.56
N ALA A 110 -8.31 4.81 -9.39
CA ALA A 110 -7.17 4.78 -8.48
C ALA A 110 -5.92 4.13 -9.11
N GLU A 111 -6.09 3.02 -9.83
CA GLU A 111 -5.00 2.34 -10.53
C GLU A 111 -4.51 3.17 -11.73
N PHE A 112 -5.40 3.91 -12.38
CA PHE A 112 -5.02 4.81 -13.47
C PHE A 112 -4.21 6.00 -12.94
N GLU A 113 -4.68 6.68 -11.89
CA GLU A 113 -3.97 7.79 -11.25
C GLU A 113 -2.60 7.36 -10.73
N SER A 114 -2.49 6.18 -10.09
CA SER A 114 -1.19 5.67 -9.62
C SER A 114 -0.18 5.53 -10.77
N SER A 115 -0.63 5.05 -11.94
CA SER A 115 0.21 5.04 -13.15
C SER A 115 0.61 6.45 -13.64
N GLN A 116 -0.20 7.48 -13.41
CA GLN A 116 0.17 8.87 -13.72
C GLN A 116 1.27 9.37 -12.76
N PHE A 117 1.10 9.14 -11.45
CA PHE A 117 2.12 9.49 -10.45
C PHE A 117 3.44 8.76 -10.71
N GLU A 118 3.40 7.47 -11.07
CA GLU A 118 4.60 6.72 -11.46
C GLU A 118 5.32 7.34 -12.66
N PHE A 119 4.57 7.78 -13.68
CA PHE A 119 5.13 8.44 -14.84
C PHE A 119 5.76 9.78 -14.50
N GLN A 120 5.08 10.62 -13.71
CA GLN A 120 5.61 11.91 -13.25
C GLN A 120 6.88 11.72 -12.42
N ARG A 121 6.89 10.78 -11.45
CA ARG A 121 8.10 10.43 -10.70
C ARG A 121 9.24 9.97 -11.61
N ALA A 122 8.95 9.16 -12.62
CA ALA A 122 9.98 8.69 -13.55
C ALA A 122 10.58 9.85 -14.37
N GLN A 123 9.77 10.84 -14.77
CA GLN A 123 10.26 12.06 -15.43
C GLN A 123 11.18 12.86 -14.50
N LYS A 124 10.80 13.06 -13.23
CA LYS A 124 11.61 13.77 -12.25
C LYS A 124 12.92 13.03 -11.94
N ARG A 125 12.90 11.71 -11.86
CA ARG A 125 14.13 10.89 -11.69
C ARG A 125 15.09 11.01 -12.87
N VAL A 126 14.58 11.12 -14.11
CA VAL A 126 15.44 11.42 -15.28
C VAL A 126 16.01 12.83 -15.19
N ALA A 127 15.22 13.81 -14.73
CA ALA A 127 15.72 15.16 -14.49
C ALA A 127 16.83 15.16 -13.43
N MET A 128 16.67 14.41 -12.34
CA MET A 128 17.70 14.26 -11.30
C MET A 128 18.98 13.64 -11.87
N ALA A 129 18.86 12.55 -12.63
CA ALA A 129 20.02 11.92 -13.27
C ALA A 129 20.79 12.90 -14.19
N ARG A 130 20.08 13.81 -14.87
CA ARG A 130 20.69 14.86 -15.71
C ARG A 130 21.24 16.05 -14.91
N ALA A 131 20.77 16.23 -13.68
CA ALA A 131 21.18 17.30 -12.78
C ALA A 131 22.23 16.85 -11.76
N ALA A 132 22.91 15.71 -11.98
CA ALA A 132 23.86 15.13 -11.03
C ALA A 132 24.92 16.12 -10.52
N ASP A 133 25.37 17.05 -11.38
CA ASP A 133 26.38 18.07 -11.03
C ASP A 133 25.80 19.38 -10.48
N ARG A 134 24.48 19.45 -10.24
CA ARG A 134 23.75 20.68 -9.87
C ARG A 134 22.99 20.45 -8.54
N PRO A 135 23.65 20.65 -7.37
CA PRO A 135 23.10 20.26 -6.07
C PRO A 135 21.76 20.95 -5.73
N ASP A 136 21.64 22.24 -6.01
CA ASP A 136 20.39 22.99 -5.77
C ASP A 136 19.21 22.45 -6.60
N GLU A 137 19.48 22.00 -7.83
CA GLU A 137 18.47 21.40 -8.69
C GLU A 137 18.09 19.98 -8.24
N LEU A 138 19.05 19.21 -7.73
CA LEU A 138 18.79 17.90 -7.13
C LEU A 138 17.92 18.01 -5.89
N GLU A 139 18.19 18.97 -5.01
CA GLU A 139 17.38 19.20 -3.80
C GLU A 139 15.94 19.55 -4.18
N ARG A 140 15.76 20.49 -5.12
CA ARG A 140 14.43 20.86 -5.62
C ARG A 140 13.70 19.67 -6.24
N LEU A 141 14.37 18.90 -7.10
CA LEU A 141 13.76 17.73 -7.75
C LEU A 141 13.44 16.61 -6.77
N SER A 142 14.28 16.41 -5.75
CA SER A 142 14.01 15.46 -4.67
C SER A 142 12.76 15.87 -3.89
N HIS A 143 12.68 17.15 -3.53
CA HIS A 143 11.51 17.70 -2.85
C HIS A 143 10.24 17.59 -3.69
N GLU A 144 10.30 17.87 -5.00
CA GLU A 144 9.18 17.67 -5.92
C GLU A 144 8.70 16.20 -5.98
N ILE A 145 9.62 15.22 -5.89
CA ILE A 145 9.24 13.81 -5.82
C ILE A 145 8.56 13.48 -4.49
N GLU A 146 9.06 14.01 -3.38
CA GLU A 146 8.44 13.82 -2.06
C GLU A 146 7.02 14.39 -2.00
N VAL A 147 6.79 15.54 -2.64
CA VAL A 147 5.45 16.12 -2.81
C VAL A 147 4.54 15.18 -3.61
N LEU A 148 5.00 14.66 -4.75
CA LEU A 148 4.22 13.71 -5.55
C LEU A 148 3.88 12.41 -4.78
N GLU A 149 4.81 11.91 -3.97
CA GLU A 149 4.56 10.73 -3.13
C GLU A 149 3.55 11.04 -2.02
N ALA A 150 3.63 12.22 -1.38
CA ALA A 150 2.66 12.65 -0.37
C ALA A 150 1.26 12.88 -0.96
N GLU A 151 1.16 13.40 -2.19
CA GLU A 151 -0.12 13.55 -2.90
C GLU A 151 -0.76 12.19 -3.22
N GLU A 152 0.03 11.22 -3.71
CA GLU A 152 -0.46 9.86 -3.96
C GLU A 152 -0.94 9.18 -2.67
N ASP A 153 -0.18 9.30 -1.58
CA ASP A 153 -0.53 8.77 -0.26
C ASP A 153 -1.85 9.35 0.24
N LEU A 154 -2.04 10.67 0.11
CA LEU A 154 -3.27 11.35 0.49
C LEU A 154 -4.47 10.88 -0.35
N GLY A 155 -4.30 10.78 -1.66
CA GLY A 155 -5.33 10.27 -2.56
C GLY A 155 -5.76 8.85 -2.19
N LEU A 156 -4.79 7.97 -1.88
CA LEU A 156 -5.04 6.61 -1.44
C LEU A 156 -5.75 6.56 -0.09
N ALA A 157 -5.32 7.36 0.89
CA ALA A 157 -5.93 7.44 2.21
C ALA A 157 -7.40 7.90 2.13
N ARG A 158 -7.68 8.95 1.34
CA ARG A 158 -9.05 9.46 1.11
C ARG A 158 -9.96 8.41 0.50
N ARG A 159 -9.48 7.65 -0.49
CA ARG A 159 -10.24 6.54 -1.10
C ARG A 159 -10.54 5.42 -0.09
N ARG A 160 -9.55 5.01 0.71
CA ARG A 160 -9.75 3.99 1.76
C ARG A 160 -10.77 4.46 2.80
N LEU A 161 -10.71 5.72 3.21
CA LEU A 161 -11.70 6.30 4.11
C LEU A 161 -13.11 6.30 3.48
N LYS A 162 -13.24 6.67 2.19
CA LYS A 162 -14.51 6.62 1.47
C LYS A 162 -15.09 5.20 1.47
N TYR A 163 -14.27 4.20 1.20
CA TYR A 163 -14.70 2.80 1.19
C TYR A 163 -15.11 2.30 2.59
N ALA A 164 -14.33 2.63 3.62
CA ALA A 164 -14.67 2.25 4.99
C ALA A 164 -15.99 2.88 5.47
N LYS A 165 -16.21 4.17 5.17
CA LYS A 165 -17.49 4.85 5.45
C LYS A 165 -18.65 4.21 4.68
N HIS A 166 -18.41 3.78 3.44
CA HIS A 166 -19.44 3.07 2.67
C HIS A 166 -19.83 1.74 3.33
N ILE A 167 -18.86 0.92 3.76
CA ILE A 167 -19.12 -0.33 4.48
C ILE A 167 -19.87 -0.08 5.79
N GLU A 168 -19.46 0.93 6.57
CA GLU A 168 -20.14 1.32 7.80
C GLU A 168 -21.61 1.69 7.52
N SER A 169 -21.87 2.46 6.45
CA SER A 169 -23.22 2.86 6.06
C SER A 169 -24.12 1.70 5.63
N GLN A 170 -23.54 0.55 5.24
CA GLN A 170 -24.26 -0.68 4.93
C GLN A 170 -24.65 -1.49 6.19
N GLY A 171 -24.29 -1.00 7.38
CA GLY A 171 -24.67 -1.63 8.66
C GLY A 171 -23.66 -2.66 9.18
N PHE A 172 -22.48 -2.77 8.57
CA PHE A 172 -21.40 -3.58 9.11
C PHE A 172 -20.63 -2.79 10.19
N PRO A 173 -20.42 -3.35 11.39
CA PRO A 173 -19.73 -2.64 12.47
C PRO A 173 -18.23 -2.59 12.19
N ASP A 174 -17.79 -1.55 11.48
CA ASP A 174 -16.37 -1.31 11.18
C ASP A 174 -15.92 0.13 11.50
N GLN A 175 -16.51 0.70 12.55
CA GLN A 175 -16.20 2.05 13.03
C GLN A 175 -14.72 2.22 13.40
N ALA A 176 -14.06 1.14 13.82
CA ALA A 176 -12.62 1.13 14.07
C ALA A 176 -11.80 1.34 12.78
N ALA A 177 -12.15 0.68 11.67
CA ALA A 177 -11.45 0.92 10.40
C ALA A 177 -11.70 2.34 9.88
N VAL A 178 -12.91 2.89 10.04
CA VAL A 178 -13.20 4.29 9.68
C VAL A 178 -12.28 5.25 10.46
N GLN A 179 -12.13 5.05 11.76
CA GLN A 179 -11.22 5.87 12.59
C GLN A 179 -9.76 5.72 12.17
N ILE A 180 -9.29 4.50 11.90
CA ILE A 180 -7.93 4.25 11.42
C ILE A 180 -7.69 4.97 10.08
N HIS A 181 -8.61 4.84 9.12
CA HIS A 181 -8.46 5.48 7.82
C HIS A 181 -8.59 7.00 7.90
N GLN A 182 -9.34 7.53 8.86
CA GLN A 182 -9.40 8.97 9.11
C GLN A 182 -8.06 9.51 9.62
N GLN A 183 -7.43 8.80 10.56
CA GLN A 183 -6.08 9.14 11.03
C GLN A 183 -5.06 9.12 9.89
N LEU A 184 -5.13 8.13 8.99
CA LEU A 184 -4.23 8.08 7.81
C LEU A 184 -4.40 9.29 6.88
N VAL A 185 -5.63 9.81 6.73
CA VAL A 185 -5.86 11.05 5.96
C VAL A 185 -5.23 12.24 6.68
N GLU A 186 -5.46 12.37 7.99
CA GLU A 186 -4.89 13.47 8.79
C GLU A 186 -3.35 13.46 8.77
N GLU A 187 -2.73 12.28 8.88
CA GLU A 187 -1.27 12.11 8.79
C GLU A 187 -0.74 12.47 7.40
N ALA A 188 -1.41 12.03 6.33
CA ALA A 188 -1.03 12.35 4.95
C ALA A 188 -1.18 13.85 4.64
N GLU A 189 -2.26 14.49 5.12
CA GLU A 189 -2.46 15.94 4.99
C GLU A 189 -1.41 16.73 5.78
N ALA A 190 -1.08 16.27 6.99
CA ALA A 190 -0.03 16.88 7.80
C ALA A 190 1.33 16.79 7.10
N ARG A 191 1.65 15.65 6.48
CA ARG A 191 2.88 15.46 5.69
C ARG A 191 2.91 16.39 4.48
N LEU A 192 1.83 16.45 3.69
CA LEU A 192 1.76 17.32 2.51
C LEU A 192 1.91 18.81 2.89
N LYS A 193 1.28 19.20 4.01
CA LYS A 193 1.41 20.55 4.58
C LYS A 193 2.83 20.85 5.07
N ALA A 194 3.51 19.89 5.70
CA ALA A 194 4.89 20.03 6.15
C ALA A 194 5.87 20.22 4.98
N LEU A 195 5.56 19.65 3.81
CA LEU A 195 6.29 19.86 2.56
C LEU A 195 5.96 21.20 1.87
N GLY A 196 5.05 22.01 2.43
CA GLY A 196 4.69 23.32 1.84
C GLY A 196 3.89 23.21 0.53
N ALA A 197 3.43 22.02 0.17
CA ALA A 197 2.60 21.80 -1.01
C ALA A 197 1.15 22.25 -0.76
N PRO A 198 0.47 22.83 -1.77
CA PRO A 198 -0.93 23.18 -1.64
C PRO A 198 -1.77 21.91 -1.46
N LEU A 199 -2.59 21.87 -0.42
CA LEU A 199 -3.62 20.84 -0.28
C LEU A 199 -4.62 21.01 -1.41
N ALA A 200 -4.62 20.08 -2.37
CA ALA A 200 -5.64 20.06 -3.40
C ALA A 200 -7.03 19.97 -2.72
N PRO A 201 -7.98 20.86 -3.05
CA PRO A 201 -9.33 20.77 -2.51
C PRO A 201 -9.87 19.38 -2.81
N VAL A 202 -10.63 18.82 -1.87
CA VAL A 202 -11.39 17.58 -2.11
C VAL A 202 -12.24 17.86 -3.34
N THR A 203 -11.90 17.26 -4.48
CA THR A 203 -12.73 17.35 -5.67
C THR A 203 -14.10 16.82 -5.24
N PRO A 204 -15.18 17.62 -5.32
CA PRO A 204 -16.52 17.07 -5.13
C PRO A 204 -16.66 15.91 -6.10
N GLU A 205 -17.34 14.84 -5.66
CA GLU A 205 -17.57 13.65 -6.48
C GLU A 205 -17.82 14.06 -7.93
N PRO A 206 -17.02 13.60 -8.91
CA PRO A 206 -17.42 13.77 -10.29
C PRO A 206 -18.81 13.16 -10.41
N ASP A 207 -19.73 13.90 -11.05
CA ASP A 207 -21.10 13.45 -11.31
C ASP A 207 -21.07 11.98 -11.74
N PRO A 208 -22.00 11.14 -11.24
CA PRO A 208 -21.98 9.71 -11.51
C PRO A 208 -21.82 9.51 -13.01
N VAL A 209 -20.66 8.96 -13.40
CA VAL A 209 -20.40 8.57 -14.78
C VAL A 209 -21.56 7.67 -15.16
N PRO A 210 -22.31 7.97 -16.25
CA PRO A 210 -23.41 7.11 -16.66
C PRO A 210 -22.90 5.69 -16.72
N ALA A 211 -23.63 4.78 -16.06
CA ALA A 211 -23.30 3.37 -16.10
C ALA A 211 -22.99 2.97 -17.55
N PRO A 212 -21.89 2.23 -17.81
CA PRO A 212 -21.64 1.72 -19.14
C PRO A 212 -22.92 1.01 -19.62
N PRO A 213 -23.35 1.22 -20.87
CA PRO A 213 -24.54 0.57 -21.39
C PRO A 213 -24.38 -0.94 -21.16
N ASP A 214 -25.47 -1.58 -20.72
CA ASP A 214 -25.49 -3.02 -20.49
C ASP A 214 -24.87 -3.72 -21.70
N PRO A 215 -23.96 -4.69 -21.50
CA PRO A 215 -23.39 -5.42 -22.61
C PRO A 215 -24.53 -6.06 -23.41
N ASP A 216 -24.54 -5.82 -24.72
CA ASP A 216 -25.49 -6.46 -25.63
C ASP A 216 -25.51 -7.97 -25.34
N PRO A 217 -26.70 -8.59 -25.18
CA PRO A 217 -26.85 -10.01 -24.84
C PRO A 217 -26.26 -10.96 -25.89
N THR A 218 -25.77 -10.43 -27.02
CA THR A 218 -25.13 -11.16 -28.12
C THR A 218 -23.62 -11.33 -27.95
N SER A 219 -23.00 -10.73 -26.93
CA SER A 219 -21.55 -10.82 -26.71
C SER A 219 -21.20 -11.88 -25.66
N ALA A 220 -21.77 -13.08 -25.79
CA ALA A 220 -21.24 -14.23 -25.07
C ALA A 220 -19.80 -14.48 -25.56
N PRO A 221 -18.82 -14.71 -24.66
CA PRO A 221 -17.51 -15.17 -25.09
C PRO A 221 -17.68 -16.44 -25.92
N PRO A 222 -16.97 -16.60 -27.07
CA PRO A 222 -17.07 -17.81 -27.86
C PRO A 222 -16.73 -19.01 -26.97
N GLU A 223 -17.56 -20.05 -27.03
CA GLU A 223 -17.33 -21.28 -26.28
C GLU A 223 -15.91 -21.79 -26.55
N PRO A 224 -15.16 -22.19 -25.51
CA PRO A 224 -13.85 -22.79 -25.71
C PRO A 224 -14.01 -24.09 -26.51
N ASP A 225 -13.22 -24.22 -27.58
CA ASP A 225 -13.19 -25.41 -28.43
C ASP A 225 -13.11 -26.69 -27.57
N PRO A 226 -13.92 -27.73 -27.85
CA PRO A 226 -13.81 -28.99 -27.15
C PRO A 226 -12.40 -29.56 -27.33
N ALA A 227 -11.77 -29.91 -26.22
CA ALA A 227 -10.45 -30.53 -26.17
C ALA A 227 -10.39 -31.73 -27.13
N PRO A 228 -9.28 -31.92 -27.87
CA PRO A 228 -9.16 -33.03 -28.81
C PRO A 228 -9.35 -34.36 -28.08
N GLU A 229 -10.33 -35.12 -28.56
CA GLU A 229 -10.62 -36.47 -28.09
C GLU A 229 -9.34 -37.30 -28.10
N ARG A 230 -8.94 -37.77 -26.92
CA ARG A 230 -7.88 -38.76 -26.79
C ARG A 230 -8.31 -40.00 -27.55
N SER A 231 -7.59 -40.33 -28.61
CA SER A 231 -7.77 -41.57 -29.36
C SER A 231 -7.69 -42.78 -28.41
N PRO A 232 -8.52 -43.82 -28.63
CA PRO A 232 -8.55 -44.99 -27.76
C PRO A 232 -7.24 -45.80 -27.84
N PRO A 233 -6.91 -46.58 -26.79
CA PRO A 233 -5.69 -47.37 -26.75
C PRO A 233 -5.73 -48.50 -27.79
N CYS A 234 -4.61 -48.68 -28.52
CA CYS A 234 -4.39 -49.85 -29.35
C CYS A 234 -4.17 -51.08 -28.45
N ASP A 235 -5.08 -52.05 -28.52
CA ASP A 235 -4.88 -53.38 -27.96
C ASP A 235 -3.86 -54.17 -28.80
N ARG A 236 -3.03 -54.94 -28.09
CA ARG A 236 -2.14 -55.98 -28.62
C ARG A 236 -2.82 -57.34 -28.59
#